data_AF-A0A7C5YUU5-F1
#
_entry.id   AF-A0A7C5YUU5-F1
#
_cell.length_a   1.000
_cell.length_b   1.000
_cell.length_c   1.000
_cell.angle_alpha   90.00
_cell.angle_beta   90.00
_cell.angle_gamma   90.00
#
_symmetry.space_group_name_H-M   'P 1'
#
loop_
_entity.id
_entity.type
_entity.pdbx_description
1 polymer ?
#
loop_
_entity_poly.entity_id
_entity_poly.type
_entity_poly.pdbx_seq_one_letter_code
_entity_poly.pdbx_strand_id
1 'polypeptide(L)'
;MNEDKAIILGHPSYVWRRGQDRRLELIREHVVLENRRILDVGCGLGMYVEKFRRFSSEVYGVDIDPEKVEAARQRLPNISLAPAEELPFKDRSFDVVLLHEVIEHVVDDRRAIVEAVRCTDVGGHVIIYAPNRLYPMETHGFYFR
;
A
#
# COMPACT_ATOMS: atom_id res chain seq x y z
N MET A 1 0.75 -6.51 27.56
CA MET A 1 0.44 -7.04 26.22
C MET A 1 -0.36 -8.31 26.48
N ASN A 2 -1.68 -8.28 26.26
CA ASN A 2 -2.58 -9.35 26.72
C ASN A 2 -2.68 -10.42 25.63
N GLU A 3 -2.16 -11.62 25.90
CA GLU A 3 -2.03 -12.73 24.95
C GLU A 3 -3.35 -13.51 24.69
N ASP A 4 -4.44 -13.16 25.38
CA ASP A 4 -5.67 -13.96 25.44
C ASP A 4 -6.68 -13.75 24.29
N LYS A 5 -6.25 -13.31 23.11
CA LYS A 5 -7.09 -13.30 21.88
C LYS A 5 -6.40 -13.97 20.69
N ALA A 6 -5.75 -15.10 20.93
CA ALA A 6 -5.27 -15.95 19.85
C ALA A 6 -6.45 -16.72 19.21
N ILE A 7 -6.88 -16.25 18.04
CA ILE A 7 -7.89 -16.90 17.20
C ILE A 7 -7.33 -18.24 16.70
N ILE A 8 -8.08 -19.32 16.93
CA ILE A 8 -7.65 -20.74 16.83
C ILE A 8 -7.44 -21.25 15.39
N LEU A 9 -7.76 -20.45 14.35
CA LEU A 9 -7.73 -20.88 12.95
C LEU A 9 -6.47 -20.44 12.17
N GLY A 10 -5.35 -20.34 12.88
CA GLY A 10 -4.11 -19.78 12.34
C GLY A 10 -4.06 -18.27 12.54
N HIS A 11 -2.84 -17.74 12.68
CA HIS A 11 -2.63 -16.36 13.06
C HIS A 11 -2.78 -15.49 11.80
N PRO A 12 -3.92 -14.79 11.57
CA PRO A 12 -4.17 -14.13 10.29
C PRO A 12 -3.14 -13.04 10.03
N SER A 13 -2.64 -12.43 11.10
CA SER A 13 -1.53 -11.48 11.06
C SER A 13 -0.19 -12.08 10.62
N TYR A 14 0.07 -13.38 10.79
CA TYR A 14 1.26 -14.04 10.24
C TYR A 14 1.08 -14.38 8.77
N VAL A 15 -0.10 -14.84 8.35
CA VAL A 15 -0.42 -15.08 6.94
C VAL A 15 -0.36 -13.77 6.15
N TRP A 16 -0.92 -12.70 6.72
CA TRP A 16 -0.87 -11.37 6.14
C TRP A 16 0.56 -10.83 6.08
N ARG A 17 1.35 -10.99 7.14
CA ARG A 17 2.78 -10.61 7.14
C ARG A 17 3.60 -11.36 6.10
N ARG A 18 3.47 -12.69 6.03
CA ARG A 18 4.17 -13.52 5.03
C ARG A 18 3.76 -13.15 3.60
N GLY A 19 2.47 -12.88 3.38
CA GLY A 19 1.98 -12.39 2.08
C GLY A 19 2.57 -11.04 1.72
N GLN A 20 2.65 -10.11 2.68
CA GLN A 20 3.25 -8.80 2.48
C GLN A 20 4.77 -8.89 2.23
N ASP A 21 5.49 -9.75 2.95
CA ASP A 21 6.92 -9.97 2.77
C ASP A 21 7.22 -10.55 1.39
N ARG A 22 6.47 -11.56 0.96
CA ARG A 22 6.58 -12.11 -0.41
C ARG A 22 6.32 -11.04 -1.49
N ARG A 23 5.30 -10.20 -1.31
CA ARG A 23 5.00 -9.11 -2.26
C ARG A 23 6.11 -8.06 -2.28
N LEU A 24 6.70 -7.73 -1.11
CA LEU A 24 7.86 -6.85 -1.03
C LEU A 24 9.07 -7.45 -1.75
N GLU A 25 9.34 -8.75 -1.58
CA GLU A 25 10.41 -9.46 -2.30
C GLU A 25 10.19 -9.38 -3.82
N LEU A 26 8.97 -9.67 -4.31
CA LEU A 26 8.62 -9.56 -5.72
C LEU A 26 8.82 -8.14 -6.27
N ILE A 27 8.48 -7.11 -5.49
CA ILE A 27 8.78 -5.71 -5.86
C ILE A 27 10.29 -5.54 -6.05
N ARG A 28 11.10 -6.01 -5.10
CA ARG A 28 12.57 -5.84 -5.12
C ARG A 28 13.25 -6.62 -6.24
N GLU A 29 12.65 -7.72 -6.70
CA GLU A 29 13.15 -8.47 -7.87
C GLU A 29 13.03 -7.66 -9.18
N HIS A 30 12.08 -6.74 -9.26
CA HIS A 30 11.75 -6.03 -10.50
C HIS A 30 12.03 -4.52 -10.44
N VAL A 31 12.09 -3.94 -9.23
CA VAL A 31 12.22 -2.49 -9.01
C VAL A 31 13.26 -2.22 -7.93
N VAL A 32 14.25 -1.40 -8.27
CA VAL A 32 15.26 -0.91 -7.31
C VAL A 32 14.61 0.08 -6.37
N LEU A 33 14.69 -0.18 -5.06
CA LEU A 33 14.08 0.68 -4.02
C LEU A 33 15.11 1.57 -3.33
N GLU A 34 16.39 1.22 -3.43
CA GLU A 34 17.49 1.91 -2.77
C GLU A 34 17.58 3.37 -3.25
N ASN A 35 17.52 4.30 -2.29
CA ASN A 35 17.58 5.76 -2.54
C ASN A 35 16.50 6.28 -3.51
N ARG A 36 15.31 5.67 -3.53
CA ARG A 36 14.17 6.13 -4.35
C ARG A 36 13.18 6.96 -3.55
N ARG A 37 12.51 7.90 -4.21
CA ARG A 37 11.31 8.56 -3.70
C ARG A 37 10.12 7.62 -3.90
N ILE A 38 9.55 7.11 -2.81
CA ILE A 38 8.52 6.07 -2.85
C ILE A 38 7.22 6.61 -2.26
N LEU A 39 6.10 6.40 -2.96
CA LEU A 39 4.76 6.67 -2.47
C LEU A 39 3.98 5.36 -2.31
N ASP A 40 3.35 5.17 -1.15
CA ASP A 40 2.37 4.12 -0.88
C ASP A 40 0.97 4.75 -0.86
N VAL A 41 0.17 4.49 -1.88
CA VAL A 41 -1.22 4.97 -2.00
C VAL A 41 -2.14 3.94 -1.34
N GLY A 42 -3.04 4.39 -0.47
CA GLY A 42 -3.83 3.50 0.39
C GLY A 42 -2.99 2.87 1.51
N CYS A 43 -2.08 3.64 2.11
CA CYS A 43 -1.05 3.10 3.01
C CYS A 43 -1.58 2.53 4.34
N GLY A 44 -2.84 2.82 4.70
CA GLY A 44 -3.47 2.45 5.96
C GLY A 44 -2.62 2.86 7.16
N LEU A 45 -2.22 1.87 7.97
CA LEU A 45 -1.37 2.08 9.15
C LEU A 45 0.12 2.25 8.82
N GLY A 46 0.48 2.31 7.53
CA GLY A 46 1.84 2.59 7.04
C GLY A 46 2.79 1.39 7.02
N MET A 47 2.27 0.17 6.89
CA MET A 47 3.09 -1.05 6.94
C MET A 47 4.14 -1.12 5.80
N TYR A 48 3.75 -0.77 4.56
CA TYR A 48 4.69 -0.74 3.44
C TYR A 48 5.60 0.50 3.52
N VAL A 49 5.08 1.65 3.97
CA VAL A 49 5.91 2.82 4.27
C VAL A 49 7.06 2.46 5.23
N GLU A 50 6.77 1.78 6.35
CA GLU A 50 7.80 1.34 7.30
C GLU A 50 8.80 0.36 6.68
N LYS A 51 8.33 -0.59 5.87
CA LYS A 51 9.19 -1.58 5.19
C LYS A 51 10.10 -0.91 4.15
N PHE A 52 9.58 0.00 3.34
CA PHE A 52 10.34 0.73 2.33
C PHE A 52 11.39 1.66 2.93
N ARG A 53 11.16 2.18 4.15
CA ARG A 53 12.15 3.00 4.88
C ARG A 53 13.47 2.29 5.19
N ARG A 54 13.51 0.96 5.07
CA ARG A 54 14.74 0.16 5.18
C ARG A 54 15.66 0.31 3.96
N PHE A 55 15.13 0.77 2.83
CA PHE A 55 15.84 0.91 1.56
C PHE A 55 15.98 2.37 1.12
N SER A 56 15.04 3.24 1.52
CA SER A 56 15.07 4.66 1.19
C SER A 56 14.64 5.54 2.34
N SER A 57 15.22 6.75 2.45
CA SER A 57 14.77 7.77 3.41
C SER A 57 13.53 8.53 2.94
N GLU A 58 13.25 8.56 1.64
CA GLU A 58 12.19 9.36 1.02
C GLU A 58 10.95 8.51 0.74
N VAL A 59 10.27 8.10 1.82
CA VAL A 59 9.05 7.29 1.73
C VAL A 59 7.86 8.04 2.30
N TYR A 60 6.77 8.05 1.55
CA TYR A 60 5.54 8.79 1.80
C TYR A 60 4.33 7.85 1.71
N GLY A 61 3.25 8.19 2.41
CA GLY A 61 2.00 7.44 2.34
C GLY A 61 0.79 8.37 2.22
N VAL A 62 -0.26 7.89 1.58
CA VAL A 62 -1.58 8.53 1.52
C VAL A 62 -2.66 7.52 1.85
N ASP A 63 -3.64 7.91 2.66
CA ASP A 63 -4.87 7.13 2.86
C ASP A 63 -6.07 8.08 3.00
N ILE A 64 -7.27 7.59 2.69
CA ILE A 64 -8.52 8.35 2.77
C ILE A 64 -9.15 8.29 4.17
N ASP A 65 -8.75 7.30 4.98
CA ASP A 65 -9.27 7.07 6.32
C ASP A 65 -8.54 7.95 7.35
N PRO A 66 -9.19 8.97 7.92
CA PRO A 66 -8.57 9.90 8.85
C PRO A 66 -8.08 9.22 10.14
N GLU A 67 -8.74 8.15 10.60
CA GLU A 67 -8.34 7.44 11.82
C GLU A 67 -7.03 6.67 11.60
N LYS A 68 -6.91 5.99 10.43
CA LYS A 68 -5.67 5.29 10.07
C LYS A 68 -4.53 6.28 9.86
N VAL A 69 -4.78 7.40 9.18
CA VAL A 69 -3.76 8.44 8.97
C VAL A 69 -3.25 8.97 10.30
N GLU A 70 -4.14 9.30 11.23
CA GLU A 70 -3.76 9.80 12.56
C GLU A 70 -2.94 8.74 13.32
N ALA A 71 -3.37 7.49 13.32
CA ALA A 71 -2.65 6.39 13.97
C ALA A 71 -1.28 6.12 13.32
N ALA A 72 -1.16 6.23 12.00
CA ALA A 72 0.10 6.04 11.27
C ALA A 72 1.08 7.19 11.55
N ARG A 73 0.59 8.43 11.60
CA ARG A 73 1.38 9.65 11.86
C ARG A 73 2.12 9.64 13.18
N GLN A 74 1.59 8.93 14.19
CA GLN A 74 2.27 8.75 15.48
C GLN A 74 3.65 8.09 15.34
N ARG A 75 3.89 7.31 14.27
CA ARG A 75 5.14 6.59 14.02
C ARG A 75 5.82 7.01 12.71
N LEU A 76 5.06 7.55 11.76
CA LEU A 76 5.51 7.85 10.40
C LEU A 76 5.14 9.30 10.04
N PRO A 77 6.09 10.24 10.02
CA PRO A 77 5.77 11.66 9.83
C PRO A 77 5.28 12.04 8.42
N ASN A 78 5.50 11.18 7.41
CA ASN A 78 5.28 11.48 6.00
C ASN A 78 3.95 10.89 5.46
N ILE A 79 2.91 10.84 6.28
CA ILE A 79 1.59 10.33 5.89
C ILE A 79 0.61 11.49 5.68
N SER A 80 -0.11 11.46 4.57
CA SER A 80 -1.09 12.47 4.18
C SER A 80 -2.52 11.88 4.11
N LEU A 81 -3.52 12.70 4.45
CA LEU A 81 -4.94 12.35 4.29
C LEU A 81 -5.39 12.83 2.90
N ALA A 82 -5.70 11.92 1.99
CA ALA A 82 -6.24 12.22 0.67
C ALA A 82 -6.81 10.96 -0.01
N PRO A 83 -7.77 11.12 -0.94
CA PRO A 83 -8.20 10.02 -1.80
C PRO A 83 -7.12 9.65 -2.83
N ALA A 84 -7.16 8.43 -3.36
CA ALA A 84 -6.24 8.00 -4.42
C ALA A 84 -6.49 8.73 -5.75
N GLU A 85 -7.73 9.22 -5.94
CA GLU A 85 -8.21 9.95 -7.10
C GLU A 85 -7.77 11.43 -7.16
N GLU A 86 -7.16 11.93 -6.08
CA GLU A 86 -6.64 13.29 -5.97
C GLU A 86 -5.45 13.34 -5.00
N LEU A 87 -4.26 13.04 -5.50
CA LEU A 87 -3.06 12.93 -4.67
C LEU A 87 -2.46 14.32 -4.39
N PRO A 88 -2.08 14.63 -3.13
CA PRO A 88 -1.62 15.96 -2.70
C PRO A 88 -0.14 16.19 -3.03
N PHE A 89 0.31 15.72 -4.19
CA PHE A 89 1.70 15.81 -4.63
C PHE A 89 1.79 16.41 -6.03
N LYS A 90 2.92 17.03 -6.31
CA LYS A 90 3.21 17.58 -7.65
C LYS A 90 3.46 16.45 -8.64
N ASP A 91 3.36 16.78 -9.91
CA ASP A 91 3.72 15.86 -10.99
C ASP A 91 5.17 15.37 -10.80
N ARG A 92 5.41 14.10 -11.10
CA ARG A 92 6.76 13.50 -11.12
C ARG A 92 7.53 13.64 -9.80
N SER A 93 6.81 13.51 -8.69
CA SER A 93 7.40 13.60 -7.35
C SER A 93 8.06 12.30 -6.89
N PHE A 94 7.72 11.15 -7.48
CA PHE A 94 8.14 9.83 -7.00
C PHE A 94 8.75 8.97 -8.09
N ASP A 95 9.74 8.16 -7.74
CA ASP A 95 10.34 7.19 -8.66
C ASP A 95 9.56 5.85 -8.64
N VAL A 96 8.89 5.55 -7.52
CA VAL A 96 8.07 4.34 -7.33
C VAL A 96 6.76 4.72 -6.65
N VAL A 97 5.63 4.27 -7.20
CA VAL A 97 4.30 4.41 -6.60
C VAL A 97 3.68 3.03 -6.45
N LEU A 98 3.28 2.67 -5.23
CA LEU A 98 2.59 1.42 -4.90
C LEU A 98 1.09 1.68 -4.69
N LEU A 99 0.26 0.83 -5.29
CA LEU A 99 -1.15 0.66 -4.95
C LEU A 99 -1.35 -0.81 -4.53
N HIS A 100 -1.47 -1.06 -3.23
CA HIS A 100 -1.63 -2.42 -2.68
C HIS A 100 -3.04 -2.60 -2.14
N GLU A 101 -3.87 -3.34 -2.88
CA GLU A 101 -5.29 -3.60 -2.57
C GLU A 101 -6.09 -2.29 -2.41
N VAL A 102 -6.10 -1.47 -3.47
CA VAL A 102 -6.68 -0.10 -3.47
C VAL A 102 -7.65 0.10 -4.62
N ILE A 103 -7.25 -0.26 -5.84
CA ILE A 103 -8.00 0.08 -7.06
C ILE A 103 -9.39 -0.57 -7.12
N GLU A 104 -9.62 -1.62 -6.33
CA GLU A 104 -10.90 -2.31 -6.17
C GLU A 104 -11.85 -1.64 -5.16
N HIS A 105 -11.36 -0.67 -4.39
CA HIS A 105 -12.11 0.03 -3.34
C HIS A 105 -12.40 1.49 -3.68
N VAL A 106 -11.69 2.06 -4.66
CA VAL A 106 -11.89 3.44 -5.13
C VAL A 106 -13.16 3.57 -5.96
N VAL A 107 -13.67 4.80 -6.06
CA VAL A 107 -14.88 5.09 -6.86
C VAL A 107 -14.55 5.14 -8.34
N ASP A 108 -13.39 5.70 -8.69
CA ASP A 108 -12.89 5.84 -10.06
C ASP A 108 -11.45 5.30 -10.16
N ASP A 109 -11.35 4.03 -10.54
CA ASP A 109 -10.07 3.31 -10.71
C ASP A 109 -9.19 3.95 -11.79
N ARG A 110 -9.79 4.43 -12.88
CA ARG A 110 -9.09 5.14 -13.95
C ARG A 110 -8.47 6.42 -13.43
N ARG A 111 -9.21 7.20 -12.65
CA ARG A 111 -8.72 8.44 -12.06
C ARG A 111 -7.58 8.17 -11.07
N ALA A 112 -7.71 7.16 -10.22
CA ALA A 112 -6.65 6.75 -9.30
C ALA A 112 -5.37 6.35 -10.04
N ILE A 113 -5.48 5.59 -11.14
CA ILE A 113 -4.33 5.22 -11.98
C ILE A 113 -3.72 6.46 -12.64
N VAL A 114 -4.53 7.40 -13.15
CA VAL A 114 -4.04 8.65 -13.76
C VAL A 114 -3.26 9.47 -12.74
N GLU A 115 -3.74 9.60 -11.50
CA GLU A 115 -3.03 10.32 -10.44
C GLU A 115 -1.73 9.62 -10.03
N ALA A 116 -1.74 8.29 -9.91
CA ALA A 116 -0.52 7.52 -9.63
C ALA A 116 0.53 7.73 -10.72
N VAL A 117 0.13 7.66 -12.00
CA VAL A 117 1.02 7.92 -13.14
C VAL A 117 1.50 9.37 -13.15
N ARG A 118 0.63 10.35 -12.89
CA ARG A 118 0.99 11.79 -12.81
C ARG A 118 2.07 12.03 -11.76
N CYS A 119 1.93 11.41 -10.60
CA CYS A 119 2.89 11.52 -9.49
C CYS A 119 4.22 10.79 -9.77
N THR A 120 4.24 9.83 -10.70
CA THR A 120 5.42 9.03 -11.05
C THR A 120 6.31 9.76 -12.05
N ASP A 121 7.62 9.77 -11.80
CA ASP A 121 8.62 10.36 -12.68
C ASP A 121 8.79 9.54 -13.98
N VAL A 122 9.40 10.16 -14.99
CA VAL A 122 9.68 9.49 -16.27
C VAL A 122 10.68 8.35 -16.04
N GLY A 123 10.30 7.14 -16.43
CA GLY A 123 11.08 5.93 -16.16
C GLY A 123 10.91 5.37 -14.74
N GLY A 124 10.05 6.00 -13.93
CA GLY A 124 9.58 5.45 -12.66
C GLY A 124 8.58 4.30 -12.85
N HIS A 125 8.20 3.68 -11.74
CA HIS A 125 7.34 2.49 -11.72
C HIS A 125 6.06 2.74 -10.95
N VAL A 126 4.93 2.36 -11.54
CA VAL A 126 3.65 2.19 -10.84
C VAL A 126 3.44 0.70 -10.62
N ILE A 127 3.30 0.27 -9.37
CA ILE A 127 3.14 -1.12 -8.97
C ILE A 127 1.73 -1.28 -8.41
N ILE A 128 0.96 -2.21 -8.97
CA ILE A 128 -0.41 -2.46 -8.57
C ILE A 128 -0.56 -3.91 -8.16
N TYR A 129 -1.07 -4.13 -6.94
CA TYR A 129 -1.59 -5.40 -6.50
C TYR A 129 -3.08 -5.24 -6.25
N ALA A 130 -3.89 -6.07 -6.91
CA ALA A 130 -5.33 -6.11 -6.71
C ALA A 130 -5.83 -7.55 -6.95
N PRO A 131 -7.00 -7.91 -6.42
CA PRO A 131 -7.62 -9.20 -6.67
C PRO A 131 -7.83 -9.43 -8.17
N ASN A 132 -7.43 -10.60 -8.65
CA ASN A 132 -7.76 -11.02 -9.99
C ASN A 132 -9.20 -11.56 -10.01
N ARG A 133 -10.12 -10.80 -10.61
CA ARG A 133 -11.54 -11.16 -10.75
C ARG A 133 -11.79 -12.54 -11.38
N LEU A 134 -10.88 -13.02 -12.23
CA LEU A 134 -11.00 -14.30 -12.93
C LEU A 134 -10.26 -15.44 -12.21
N TYR A 135 -9.73 -15.21 -11.02
CA TYR A 135 -9.07 -16.26 -10.25
C TYR A 135 -10.13 -17.28 -9.79
N PRO A 136 -9.97 -18.58 -10.09
CA PRO A 136 -11.02 -19.59 -9.91
C PRO A 136 -11.34 -19.92 -8.45
N MET A 137 -10.66 -19.28 -7.48
CA MET A 137 -10.81 -19.50 -6.05
C MET A 137 -10.87 -18.14 -5.33
N GLU A 138 -12.04 -17.76 -4.83
CA GLU A 138 -12.20 -16.61 -3.95
C GLU A 138 -11.63 -16.96 -2.56
N THR A 139 -10.56 -16.28 -2.14
CA THR A 139 -9.90 -16.53 -0.85
C THR A 139 -10.46 -15.70 0.29
N HIS A 140 -11.35 -14.74 0.00
CA HIS A 140 -12.11 -14.07 1.05
C HIS A 140 -13.12 -15.07 1.61
N GLY A 141 -12.94 -15.42 2.88
CA GLY A 141 -13.81 -16.36 3.58
C GLY A 141 -15.28 -16.03 3.33
N PHE A 142 -16.02 -16.98 2.79
CA PHE A 142 -17.46 -16.91 2.68
C PHE A 142 -18.04 -16.74 4.09
N TYR A 143 -18.41 -15.51 4.45
CA TYR A 143 -19.28 -15.28 5.60
C TYR A 143 -20.70 -15.67 5.15
N PHE A 144 -21.08 -16.92 5.40
CA PHE A 144 -22.49 -17.27 5.43
C PHE A 144 -23.13 -16.47 6.58
N ARG A 145 -24.16 -15.70 6.24
CA ARG A 145 -25.05 -15.07 7.22
C ARG A 145 -25.97 -16.12 7.83
#